data_AF-A0AAU9WZ93-F1
#
_entry.id   AF-A0AAU9WZ93-F1
#
_cell.length_a   1.000
_cell.length_b   1.000
_cell.length_c   1.000
_cell.angle_alpha   90.00
_cell.angle_beta   90.00
_cell.angle_gamma   90.00
#
_symmetry.space_group_name_H-M   'P 1'
#
loop_
_entity.id
_entity.type
_entity.pdbx_description
1 polymer ?
#
loop_
_entity_poly.entity_id
_entity_poly.type
_entity_poly.pdbx_seq_one_letter_code
_entity_poly.pdbx_strand_id
1 'polypeptide(L)'
;GFLHVSLYQQGESSPLGYMDVSEPTPVWNTISIFPTGLTNDETTGKKLLSVVGKGSGLSFTVQVAEGASEIALDVPLKVHVQGAKVSVFQFIPPQGISDRQLDITATSQSEVAAYLKVSQNYKDVDVQKDLERIDYRKESLRLSFATKGRITLSRVSIPPLTDSVSGWFIGIGLKNLSGDVKLSESKNVTLKLTRSFDYSYATPICVLFFVSFPVGILVSIFAYFLFEESLTKVKVGEDEQGNNIELKISCCNLWEVIIDHWFSFGPKTYSYITGIVGNVLMVGAFQFVFANWYTMIQEGDRDNCYYNDFCYRVACHDIPFNLMISNLTYILHGLILAVWVLILEAKVNLRCKSRAPHVQGSRLPEHILSCPETNIHHLEGGIPEPKNPMEREERKKKENIFFAKVMKKRYCFSIGYAFSWGLVFEGLFSTLYHFCPSRFTFQFDSAFMFIIAGLTVLLLYNGIEQNRCPSSGNVKHPICGDDYQKNFDVFLFFLGGLILPIGFFMVYLFSDLAQVFLFACIACSVVAILAKAKLCKCECECETFCSLQGLFMGFTFIILVAAFAVFKLLPTTNKTSSPENSRDQNKECVIFGFFDWHDLWHFLSSFALFMGAFVIMFISSKAE
;
A
#
# COMPACT_ATOMS: atom_id res chain seq x y z
N GLY A 1 29.69 44.62 -30.45
CA GLY A 1 30.94 45.01 -29.76
C GLY A 1 31.52 43.77 -29.12
N PHE A 2 32.82 43.73 -28.86
CA PHE A 2 33.43 42.63 -28.13
C PHE A 2 33.83 43.09 -26.73
N LEU A 3 33.75 42.19 -25.75
CA LEU A 3 34.16 42.38 -24.37
C LEU A 3 35.15 41.26 -23.99
N HIS A 4 36.35 41.64 -23.61
CA HIS A 4 37.38 40.76 -23.07
C HIS A 4 37.49 40.99 -21.57
N VAL A 5 37.40 39.92 -20.79
CA VAL A 5 37.56 39.93 -19.33
C VAL A 5 38.74 39.05 -18.98
N SER A 6 39.70 39.55 -18.21
CA SER A 6 40.87 38.79 -17.77
C SER A 6 41.15 39.03 -16.29
N LEU A 7 41.48 37.97 -15.55
CA LEU A 7 41.88 38.06 -14.15
C LEU A 7 43.36 37.77 -13.99
N TYR A 8 44.05 38.57 -13.18
CA TYR A 8 45.48 38.45 -12.89
C TYR A 8 45.74 38.32 -11.39
N GLN A 9 46.86 37.68 -11.05
CA GLN A 9 47.48 37.80 -9.73
C GLN A 9 48.50 38.93 -9.76
N GLN A 10 48.46 39.82 -8.76
CA GLN A 10 49.44 40.91 -8.67
C GLN A 10 50.88 40.34 -8.64
N GLY A 11 51.66 40.63 -9.68
CA GLY A 11 53.04 40.15 -9.84
C GLY A 11 53.22 39.06 -10.91
N GLU A 12 52.15 38.46 -11.43
CA GLU A 12 52.20 37.50 -12.53
C GLU A 12 51.73 38.12 -13.85
N SER A 13 52.41 37.77 -14.94
CA SER A 13 52.05 38.21 -16.30
C SER A 13 51.04 37.31 -16.99
N SER A 14 50.86 36.07 -16.52
CA SER A 14 49.88 35.12 -17.04
C SER A 14 48.51 35.33 -16.38
N PRO A 15 47.41 35.35 -17.16
CA PRO A 15 46.07 35.45 -16.58
C PRO A 15 45.70 34.15 -15.84
N LEU A 16 45.07 34.29 -14.66
CA LEU A 16 44.45 33.20 -13.91
C LEU A 16 43.22 32.62 -14.64
N GLY A 17 42.60 33.43 -15.51
CA GLY A 17 41.47 33.06 -16.35
C GLY A 17 41.11 34.21 -17.31
N TYR A 18 40.53 33.87 -18.45
CA TYR A 18 40.07 34.85 -19.45
C TYR A 18 38.72 34.43 -20.05
N MET A 19 37.97 35.42 -20.52
CA MET A 19 36.67 35.23 -21.15
C MET A 19 36.44 36.26 -22.25
N ASP A 20 35.95 35.78 -23.39
CA ASP A 20 35.67 36.59 -24.57
C ASP A 20 34.18 36.54 -24.89
N VAL A 21 33.54 37.70 -24.97
CA VAL A 21 32.13 37.84 -25.30
C VAL A 21 31.99 38.69 -26.56
N SER A 22 31.58 38.04 -27.66
CA SER A 22 31.41 38.67 -28.97
C SER A 22 29.97 39.04 -29.31
N GLU A 23 29.00 38.42 -28.64
CA GLU A 23 27.55 38.60 -28.86
C GLU A 23 26.81 38.93 -27.55
N PRO A 24 25.73 39.73 -27.59
CA PRO A 24 24.91 39.98 -26.40
C PRO A 24 24.19 38.70 -25.95
N THR A 25 24.50 38.19 -24.77
CA THR A 25 23.82 37.01 -24.19
C THR A 25 22.96 37.42 -22.98
N PRO A 26 21.72 36.93 -22.85
CA PRO A 26 20.92 37.10 -21.62
C PRO A 26 21.39 36.17 -20.49
N VAL A 27 22.34 35.28 -20.78
CA VAL A 27 22.89 34.28 -19.86
C VAL A 27 24.22 34.78 -19.31
N TRP A 28 24.42 34.63 -17.99
CA TRP A 28 25.68 34.95 -17.33
C TRP A 28 26.80 34.04 -17.81
N ASN A 29 27.99 34.62 -17.89
CA ASN A 29 29.16 34.02 -18.48
C ASN A 29 30.21 33.95 -17.35
N THR A 30 30.57 32.74 -16.91
CA THR A 30 31.22 32.50 -15.61
C THR A 30 32.65 31.97 -15.77
N ILE A 31 33.59 32.54 -14.99
CA ILE A 31 34.97 32.05 -14.86
C ILE A 31 35.17 31.58 -13.42
N SER A 32 35.41 30.28 -13.21
CA SER A 32 35.73 29.72 -11.88
C SER A 32 37.25 29.63 -11.71
N ILE A 33 37.76 30.10 -10.58
CA ILE A 33 39.20 30.06 -10.26
C ILE A 33 39.39 29.25 -8.98
N PHE A 34 40.16 28.17 -9.09
CA PHE A 34 40.56 27.39 -7.94
C PHE A 34 41.80 28.03 -7.29
N PRO A 35 41.90 28.06 -5.94
CA PRO A 35 43.15 28.41 -5.28
C PRO A 35 44.21 27.39 -5.69
N THR A 36 45.28 27.85 -6.35
CA THR A 36 46.47 27.02 -6.58
C THR A 36 47.11 26.72 -5.23
N GLY A 37 47.14 25.45 -4.86
CA GLY A 37 47.57 24.96 -3.54
C GLY A 37 49.08 25.01 -3.27
N LEU A 38 49.77 26.07 -3.67
CA LEU A 38 51.18 26.27 -3.40
C LEU A 38 51.43 27.74 -3.05
N THR A 39 51.18 28.08 -1.77
CA THR A 39 52.07 28.90 -0.93
C THR A 39 51.35 29.18 0.38
N ASN A 40 51.84 28.56 1.46
CA ASN A 40 51.55 28.93 2.85
C ASN A 40 52.27 30.25 3.21
N ASP A 41 52.09 31.29 2.40
CA ASP A 41 52.60 32.62 2.73
C ASP A 41 51.43 33.59 2.87
N GLU A 42 51.35 34.22 4.04
CA GLU A 42 50.33 35.19 4.45
C GLU A 42 50.41 36.53 3.68
N THR A 43 50.83 36.49 2.42
CA THR A 43 50.80 37.63 1.50
C THR A 43 49.99 37.26 0.25
N THR A 44 48.67 37.18 0.43
CA THR A 44 47.72 37.13 -0.69
C THR A 44 47.86 38.40 -1.54
N GLY A 45 48.68 38.34 -2.58
CA GLY A 45 48.75 39.38 -3.59
C GLY A 45 47.35 39.71 -4.12
N LYS A 46 47.03 41.00 -4.29
CA LYS A 46 45.69 41.41 -4.73
C LYS A 46 45.37 40.76 -6.08
N LYS A 47 44.17 40.20 -6.24
CA LYS A 47 43.69 39.77 -7.56
C LYS A 47 43.16 40.98 -8.32
N LEU A 48 43.53 41.12 -9.59
CA LEU A 48 43.17 42.25 -10.44
C LEU A 48 42.25 41.79 -11.56
N LEU A 49 41.15 42.51 -11.79
CA LEU A 49 40.22 42.27 -12.90
C LEU A 49 40.43 43.34 -13.98
N SER A 50 40.67 42.91 -15.22
CA SER A 50 40.73 43.77 -16.38
C SER A 50 39.55 43.51 -17.30
N VAL A 51 38.87 44.57 -17.72
CA VAL A 51 37.74 44.51 -18.66
C VAL A 51 38.04 45.46 -19.82
N VAL A 52 38.13 44.91 -21.02
CA VAL A 52 38.47 45.65 -22.25
C VAL A 52 37.37 45.43 -23.27
N GLY A 53 36.67 46.49 -23.66
CA GLY A 53 35.58 46.41 -24.64
C GLY A 53 35.75 47.39 -25.80
N LYS A 54 35.26 47.01 -26.99
CA LYS A 54 35.20 47.89 -28.18
C LYS A 54 33.82 47.84 -28.84
N GLY A 55 33.19 49.01 -28.96
CA GLY A 55 31.87 49.20 -29.59
C GLY A 55 31.05 50.29 -28.89
N SER A 56 30.13 50.94 -29.61
CA SER A 56 29.22 51.94 -29.04
C SER A 56 28.05 51.27 -28.30
N GLY A 57 27.69 51.78 -27.11
CA GLY A 57 26.52 51.31 -26.34
C GLY A 57 26.77 50.07 -25.46
N LEU A 58 28.01 49.84 -25.04
CA LEU A 58 28.39 48.66 -24.28
C LEU A 58 28.00 48.83 -22.79
N SER A 59 27.07 48.01 -22.31
CA SER A 59 26.66 47.92 -20.90
C SER A 59 26.87 46.48 -20.43
N PHE A 60 27.53 46.31 -19.29
CA PHE A 60 27.82 45.00 -18.71
C PHE A 60 27.77 45.10 -17.19
N THR A 61 27.50 43.98 -16.54
CA THR A 61 27.55 43.84 -15.09
C THR A 61 28.57 42.75 -14.76
N VAL A 62 29.48 43.05 -13.85
CA VAL A 62 30.39 42.04 -13.29
C VAL A 62 30.00 41.82 -11.85
N GLN A 63 29.72 40.56 -11.50
CA GLN A 63 29.55 40.13 -10.13
C GLN A 63 30.72 39.23 -9.75
N VAL A 64 31.51 39.65 -8.77
CA VAL A 64 32.57 38.82 -8.18
C VAL A 64 32.00 38.26 -6.87
N ALA A 65 31.78 36.95 -6.84
CA ALA A 65 31.39 36.23 -5.64
C ALA A 65 32.47 35.20 -5.29
N GLU A 66 32.80 35.05 -4.02
CA GLU A 66 33.30 33.76 -3.52
C GLU A 66 32.12 32.79 -3.63
N GLY A 67 32.04 32.08 -4.75
CA GLY A 67 30.80 31.45 -5.18
C GLY A 67 30.99 30.03 -5.69
N ALA A 68 30.08 29.17 -5.27
CA ALA A 68 29.83 27.83 -5.79
C ALA A 68 29.71 27.82 -7.33
N SER A 69 30.08 26.71 -7.98
CA SER A 69 29.92 26.58 -9.44
C SER A 69 28.44 26.60 -9.83
N GLU A 70 28.06 27.37 -10.84
CA GLU A 70 26.66 27.42 -11.28
C GLU A 70 26.26 26.13 -12.00
N ILE A 71 25.05 25.63 -11.74
CA ILE A 71 24.49 24.47 -12.43
C ILE A 71 23.26 24.87 -13.25
N ALA A 72 23.28 24.51 -14.53
CA ALA A 72 22.17 24.73 -15.45
C ALA A 72 21.13 23.61 -15.36
N LEU A 73 19.88 23.96 -15.64
CA LEU A 73 18.78 23.00 -15.74
C LEU A 73 19.01 22.02 -16.92
N ASP A 74 18.69 20.76 -16.70
CA ASP A 74 18.78 19.65 -17.68
C ASP A 74 20.17 19.33 -18.24
N VAL A 75 21.21 20.03 -17.79
CA VAL A 75 22.60 19.77 -18.13
C VAL A 75 23.27 18.98 -17.00
N PRO A 76 23.72 17.73 -17.24
CA PRO A 76 24.40 16.94 -16.22
C PRO A 76 25.82 17.49 -15.97
N LEU A 77 26.17 17.63 -14.70
CA LEU A 77 27.49 18.07 -14.24
C LEU A 77 28.22 16.92 -13.55
N LYS A 78 29.44 16.62 -14.00
CA LYS A 78 30.31 15.62 -13.34
C LYS A 78 31.16 16.30 -12.28
N VAL A 79 31.16 15.72 -11.08
CA VAL A 79 31.77 16.24 -9.88
C VAL A 79 32.67 15.16 -9.27
N HIS A 80 33.90 15.53 -8.95
CA HIS A 80 34.81 14.66 -8.21
C HIS A 80 34.87 15.09 -6.75
N VAL A 81 34.42 14.22 -5.84
CA VAL A 81 34.40 14.48 -4.39
C VAL A 81 35.47 13.60 -3.75
N GLN A 82 36.34 14.17 -2.91
CA GLN A 82 37.45 13.44 -2.29
C GLN A 82 37.71 13.91 -0.86
N GLY A 83 37.94 12.95 0.04
CA GLY A 83 38.22 13.20 1.44
C GLY A 83 37.12 14.02 2.12
N ALA A 84 37.51 15.00 2.95
CA ALA A 84 36.58 15.88 3.68
C ALA A 84 36.17 17.15 2.90
N LYS A 85 36.48 17.24 1.60
CA LYS A 85 36.12 18.40 0.78
C LYS A 85 34.67 18.30 0.33
N VAL A 86 33.93 19.39 0.46
CA VAL A 86 32.57 19.53 -0.05
C VAL A 86 32.59 20.26 -1.38
N SER A 87 31.83 19.75 -2.34
CA SER A 87 31.57 20.43 -3.61
C SER A 87 30.23 21.15 -3.52
N VAL A 88 30.24 22.47 -3.74
CA VAL A 88 29.04 23.31 -3.67
C VAL A 88 28.68 23.84 -5.05
N PHE A 89 27.40 23.80 -5.37
CA PHE A 89 26.84 24.32 -6.61
C PHE A 89 25.73 25.32 -6.34
N GLN A 90 25.64 26.37 -7.15
CA GLN A 90 24.57 27.35 -7.09
C GLN A 90 23.57 27.13 -8.23
N PHE A 91 22.29 27.22 -7.91
CA PHE A 91 21.20 27.22 -8.88
C PHE A 91 20.33 28.44 -8.66
N ILE A 92 20.15 29.25 -9.71
CA ILE A 92 19.22 30.39 -9.68
C ILE A 92 17.93 29.95 -10.38
N PRO A 93 16.79 29.90 -9.68
CA PRO A 93 15.57 29.39 -10.28
C PRO A 93 15.05 30.34 -11.39
N PRO A 94 14.74 29.82 -12.60
CA PRO A 94 14.12 30.63 -13.64
C PRO A 94 12.66 30.95 -13.28
N GLN A 95 12.07 31.94 -13.97
CA GLN A 95 10.64 32.22 -13.83
C GLN A 95 9.78 31.00 -14.22
N GLY A 96 8.70 30.75 -13.48
CA GLY A 96 7.82 29.60 -13.69
C GLY A 96 8.43 28.25 -13.28
N ILE A 97 9.49 28.24 -12.46
CA ILE A 97 10.09 26.98 -11.98
C ILE A 97 9.09 26.21 -11.11
N SER A 98 8.28 26.93 -10.31
CA SER A 98 7.37 26.36 -9.31
C SER A 98 6.12 25.71 -9.89
N ASP A 99 5.85 25.92 -11.19
CA ASP A 99 4.78 25.24 -11.94
C ASP A 99 5.00 23.73 -12.05
N ARG A 100 6.23 23.26 -11.80
CA ARG A 100 6.59 21.84 -11.77
C ARG A 100 7.44 21.52 -10.54
N GLN A 101 7.49 20.26 -10.14
CA GLN A 101 8.49 19.77 -9.20
C GLN A 101 9.89 19.84 -9.83
N LEU A 102 10.90 20.18 -9.03
CA LEU A 102 12.31 20.21 -9.42
C LEU A 102 13.05 19.06 -8.74
N ASP A 103 13.59 18.15 -9.55
CA ASP A 103 14.33 16.99 -9.10
C ASP A 103 15.84 17.30 -9.15
N ILE A 104 16.50 17.27 -7.99
CA ILE A 104 17.95 17.39 -7.85
C ILE A 104 18.49 15.97 -7.68
N THR A 105 19.06 15.41 -8.74
CA THR A 105 19.46 14.01 -8.80
C THR A 105 20.98 13.88 -8.78
N ALA A 106 21.50 13.07 -7.86
CA ALA A 106 22.90 12.68 -7.79
C ALA A 106 23.04 11.18 -8.14
N THR A 107 23.96 10.85 -9.04
CA THR A 107 24.23 9.46 -9.45
C THR A 107 25.74 9.18 -9.49
N SER A 108 26.14 7.95 -9.19
CA SER A 108 27.53 7.52 -9.04
C SER A 108 27.64 6.03 -9.36
N GLN A 109 28.80 5.61 -9.87
CA GLN A 109 29.14 4.20 -10.03
C GLN A 109 29.77 3.59 -8.78
N SER A 110 30.22 4.41 -7.84
CA SER A 110 30.78 3.99 -6.55
C SER A 110 29.67 3.88 -5.49
N GLU A 111 29.77 2.84 -4.66
CA GLU A 111 28.89 2.56 -3.51
C GLU A 111 29.29 3.32 -2.24
N VAL A 112 30.38 4.09 -2.26
CA VAL A 112 30.80 4.92 -1.11
C VAL A 112 29.67 5.90 -0.78
N ALA A 113 29.20 5.92 0.47
CA ALA A 113 28.09 6.77 0.87
C ALA A 113 28.47 8.27 0.81
N ALA A 114 27.54 9.10 0.37
CA ALA A 114 27.70 10.55 0.30
C ALA A 114 26.43 11.25 0.77
N TYR A 115 26.55 12.49 1.22
CA TYR A 115 25.44 13.37 1.48
C TYR A 115 25.14 14.25 0.26
N LEU A 116 23.85 14.46 0.02
CA LEU A 116 23.32 15.50 -0.85
C LEU A 116 22.50 16.42 0.05
N LYS A 117 22.88 17.70 0.14
CA LYS A 117 22.13 18.70 0.91
C LYS A 117 21.82 19.91 0.05
N VAL A 118 20.63 20.46 0.25
CA VAL A 118 20.10 21.58 -0.53
C VAL A 118 19.59 22.63 0.45
N SER A 119 20.05 23.87 0.32
CA SER A 119 19.66 24.99 1.18
C SER A 119 19.56 26.29 0.38
N GLN A 120 18.83 27.27 0.90
CA GLN A 120 18.87 28.66 0.41
C GLN A 120 20.03 29.45 1.02
N ASN A 121 20.73 28.89 2.00
CA ASN A 121 21.87 29.48 2.68
C ASN A 121 23.15 28.69 2.38
N TYR A 122 24.15 29.38 1.82
CA TYR A 122 25.44 28.80 1.45
C TYR A 122 26.15 28.10 2.62
N LYS A 123 26.05 28.65 3.84
CA LYS A 123 26.74 28.11 5.04
C LYS A 123 26.22 26.74 5.49
N ASP A 124 25.05 26.33 5.02
CA ASP A 124 24.51 25.02 5.40
C ASP A 124 25.09 23.89 4.57
N VAL A 125 25.83 24.22 3.52
CA VAL A 125 26.32 23.26 2.51
C VAL A 125 27.80 23.43 2.17
N ASP A 126 28.52 24.38 2.79
CA ASP A 126 29.90 24.73 2.41
C ASP A 126 30.97 23.84 3.03
N VAL A 127 30.69 23.24 4.20
CA VAL A 127 31.62 22.37 4.91
C VAL A 127 30.98 21.05 5.33
N GLN A 128 31.83 20.04 5.51
CA GLN A 128 31.41 18.66 5.79
C GLN A 128 30.55 18.55 7.06
N LYS A 129 30.89 19.29 8.12
CA LYS A 129 30.14 19.30 9.38
C LYS A 129 28.71 19.79 9.18
N ASP A 130 28.50 20.75 8.28
CA ASP A 130 27.19 21.32 8.03
C ASP A 130 26.34 20.45 7.09
N LEU A 131 26.96 19.65 6.21
CA LEU A 131 26.27 18.55 5.50
C LEU A 131 25.71 17.49 6.47
N GLU A 132 26.51 17.13 7.47
CA GLU A 132 26.14 16.15 8.50
C GLU A 132 25.12 16.70 9.50
N ARG A 133 25.11 18.02 9.69
CA ARG A 133 24.23 18.68 10.64
C ARG A 133 22.77 18.66 10.18
N ILE A 134 21.93 18.21 11.11
CA ILE A 134 20.47 18.29 11.03
C ILE A 134 20.02 19.73 11.27
N ASP A 135 19.10 20.20 10.44
CA ASP A 135 18.59 21.55 10.49
C ASP A 135 17.14 21.58 10.99
N TYR A 136 16.97 21.98 12.26
CA TYR A 136 15.67 22.13 12.91
C TYR A 136 14.89 23.40 12.49
N ARG A 137 15.51 24.29 11.70
CA ARG A 137 14.90 25.56 11.28
C ARG A 137 14.15 25.45 9.96
N LYS A 138 14.11 24.27 9.33
CA LYS A 138 13.43 24.04 8.05
C LYS A 138 14.05 24.83 6.89
N GLU A 139 15.33 25.18 6.97
CA GLU A 139 16.04 25.99 5.98
C GLU A 139 16.75 25.12 4.94
N SER A 140 16.87 23.81 5.17
CA SER A 140 17.56 22.89 4.28
C SER A 140 16.94 21.49 4.23
N LEU A 141 17.23 20.75 3.15
CA LEU A 141 16.87 19.35 2.94
C LEU A 141 18.14 18.55 2.71
N ARG A 142 18.26 17.39 3.35
CA ARG A 142 19.41 16.48 3.20
C ARG A 142 18.96 15.03 3.01
N LEU A 143 19.79 14.26 2.32
CA LEU A 143 19.72 12.80 2.29
C LEU A 143 21.11 12.20 2.11
N SER A 144 21.26 10.91 2.44
CA SER A 144 22.42 10.12 2.08
C SER A 144 22.16 9.18 0.89
N PHE A 145 23.19 8.93 0.09
CA PHE A 145 23.11 8.07 -1.09
C PHE A 145 24.40 7.29 -1.37
N ALA A 146 24.24 6.02 -1.79
CA ALA A 146 25.33 5.16 -2.25
C ALA A 146 25.52 5.34 -3.76
N THR A 147 24.76 4.68 -4.62
CA THR A 147 24.90 4.88 -6.07
C THR A 147 24.01 6.00 -6.59
N LYS A 148 22.83 6.24 -5.99
CA LYS A 148 21.93 7.32 -6.45
C LYS A 148 21.05 7.87 -5.33
N GLY A 149 20.69 9.14 -5.46
CA GLY A 149 19.75 9.82 -4.58
C GLY A 149 19.09 11.01 -5.29
N ARG A 150 17.88 11.39 -4.85
CA ARG A 150 17.14 12.51 -5.42
C ARG A 150 16.44 13.30 -4.32
N ILE A 151 16.63 14.61 -4.32
CA ILE A 151 15.83 15.55 -3.52
C ILE A 151 14.85 16.22 -4.47
N THR A 152 13.56 16.18 -4.12
CA THR A 152 12.50 16.79 -4.92
C THR A 152 12.00 18.05 -4.22
N LEU A 153 12.24 19.22 -4.85
CA LEU A 153 11.70 20.49 -4.40
C LEU A 153 10.35 20.77 -5.06
N SER A 154 9.44 21.40 -4.32
CA SER A 154 8.10 21.72 -4.79
C SER A 154 7.58 23.00 -4.16
N ARG A 155 6.44 23.51 -4.63
CA ARG A 155 5.80 24.70 -4.04
C ARG A 155 5.36 24.50 -2.58
N VAL A 156 5.30 23.25 -2.12
CA VAL A 156 4.92 22.87 -0.75
C VAL A 156 6.06 22.19 0.02
N SER A 157 7.23 22.01 -0.59
CA SER A 157 8.40 21.52 0.12
C SER A 157 8.83 22.54 1.17
N ILE A 158 9.67 22.10 2.09
CA ILE A 158 10.16 22.94 3.15
C ILE A 158 11.70 22.88 3.10
N PRO A 159 12.39 23.95 2.67
CA PRO A 159 11.84 25.23 2.19
C PRO A 159 11.10 25.13 0.84
N PRO A 160 10.16 26.06 0.54
CA PRO A 160 9.33 26.00 -0.66
C PRO A 160 10.08 26.50 -1.90
N LEU A 161 9.88 25.80 -3.02
CA LEU A 161 10.35 26.23 -4.33
C LEU A 161 9.50 27.43 -4.80
N THR A 162 10.14 28.59 -4.92
CA THR A 162 9.51 29.83 -5.36
C THR A 162 10.20 30.37 -6.60
N ASP A 163 9.43 31.11 -7.42
CA ASP A 163 9.95 31.88 -8.56
C ASP A 163 10.66 33.13 -8.02
N SER A 164 11.82 32.96 -7.39
CA SER A 164 12.61 34.04 -6.79
C SER A 164 14.01 34.12 -7.40
N VAL A 165 14.61 35.31 -7.28
CA VAL A 165 16.04 35.56 -7.60
C VAL A 165 17.00 34.98 -6.57
N SER A 166 16.49 34.44 -5.46
CA SER A 166 17.29 33.84 -4.40
C SER A 166 17.93 32.54 -4.91
N GLY A 167 19.26 32.49 -4.89
CA GLY A 167 20.00 31.29 -5.27
C GLY A 167 19.77 30.15 -4.27
N TRP A 168 19.64 28.94 -4.80
CA TRP A 168 19.73 27.69 -4.06
C TRP A 168 21.16 27.19 -4.12
N PHE A 169 21.60 26.52 -3.05
CA PHE A 169 22.92 25.93 -2.93
C PHE A 169 22.79 24.42 -2.71
N ILE A 170 23.59 23.66 -3.45
CA ILE A 170 23.61 22.20 -3.44
C ILE A 170 25.00 21.76 -3.00
N GLY A 171 25.10 21.11 -1.85
CA GLY A 171 26.33 20.54 -1.32
C GLY A 171 26.40 19.03 -1.52
N ILE A 172 27.57 18.54 -1.93
CA ILE A 172 27.88 17.11 -2.03
C ILE A 172 29.20 16.84 -1.30
N GLY A 173 29.16 15.91 -0.34
CA GLY A 173 30.31 15.48 0.45
C GLY A 173 30.24 13.99 0.78
N LEU A 174 31.38 13.35 1.04
CA LEU A 174 31.40 11.94 1.44
C LEU A 174 30.82 11.77 2.85
N LYS A 175 30.06 10.71 3.10
CA LYS A 175 29.49 10.45 4.44
C LYS A 175 30.57 9.86 5.34
N ASN A 176 30.83 10.48 6.49
CA ASN A 176 31.76 9.95 7.47
C ASN A 176 31.14 8.79 8.27
N LEU A 177 31.28 7.57 7.76
CA LEU A 177 30.66 6.36 8.33
C LEU A 177 31.32 5.88 9.64
N SER A 178 32.47 6.41 10.06
CA SER A 178 33.23 5.88 11.23
C SER A 178 33.99 6.91 12.06
N GLY A 179 33.79 8.21 11.83
CA GLY A 179 34.61 9.27 12.44
C GLY A 179 35.90 9.55 11.66
N ASP A 180 36.43 8.58 10.92
CA ASP A 180 37.56 8.74 10.00
C ASP A 180 37.12 8.49 8.55
N VAL A 181 36.72 9.54 7.82
CA VAL A 181 36.78 9.50 6.34
C VAL A 181 38.24 9.25 6.00
N LYS A 182 38.57 8.07 5.48
CA LYS A 182 39.91 7.83 4.96
C LYS A 182 40.17 8.89 3.89
N LEU A 183 41.20 9.72 4.09
CA LEU A 183 41.57 10.80 3.15
C LEU A 183 41.74 10.32 1.69
N SER A 184 41.90 9.01 1.48
CA SER A 184 42.03 8.35 0.19
C SER A 184 40.70 8.09 -0.55
N GLU A 185 39.55 8.17 0.10
CA GLU A 185 38.27 7.87 -0.54
C GLU A 185 37.83 9.00 -1.47
N SER A 186 37.36 8.62 -2.66
CA SER A 186 36.84 9.55 -3.66
C SER A 186 35.64 8.96 -4.39
N LYS A 187 34.80 9.83 -4.93
CA LYS A 187 33.56 9.48 -5.62
C LYS A 187 33.30 10.43 -6.78
N ASN A 188 33.03 9.86 -7.95
CA ASN A 188 32.58 10.61 -9.11
C ASN A 188 31.04 10.65 -9.12
N VAL A 189 30.48 11.84 -8.97
CA VAL A 189 29.04 12.08 -8.94
C VAL A 189 28.63 12.80 -10.21
N THR A 190 27.56 12.35 -10.86
CA THR A 190 26.85 13.11 -11.89
C THR A 190 25.63 13.75 -11.25
N LEU A 191 25.66 15.07 -11.14
CA LEU A 191 24.58 15.91 -10.63
C LEU A 191 23.73 16.41 -11.80
N LYS A 192 22.40 16.30 -11.69
CA LYS A 192 21.46 16.77 -12.72
C LYS A 192 20.23 17.41 -12.06
N LEU A 193 19.83 18.57 -12.55
CA LEU A 193 18.58 19.23 -12.19
C LEU A 193 17.57 19.02 -13.32
N THR A 194 16.35 18.57 -13.01
CA THR A 194 15.32 18.30 -14.03
C THR A 194 13.93 18.67 -13.51
N ARG A 195 13.09 19.25 -14.38
CA ARG A 195 11.67 19.50 -14.05
C ARG A 195 10.87 18.22 -14.32
N SER A 196 10.26 17.65 -13.29
CA SER A 196 9.74 16.27 -13.35
C SER A 196 8.22 16.18 -13.50
N PHE A 197 7.46 16.79 -12.59
CA PHE A 197 6.00 16.62 -12.49
C PHE A 197 5.26 17.95 -12.44
N ASP A 198 4.15 18.06 -13.16
CA ASP A 198 3.39 19.29 -13.39
C ASP A 198 2.13 19.43 -12.52
N TYR A 199 2.04 18.66 -11.43
CA TYR A 199 0.88 18.65 -10.55
C TYR A 199 -0.42 18.20 -11.26
N SER A 200 -0.32 17.42 -12.34
CA SER A 200 -1.47 16.84 -13.04
C SER A 200 -1.95 15.55 -12.36
N TYR A 201 -2.94 15.68 -11.46
CA TYR A 201 -3.50 14.55 -10.71
C TYR A 201 -4.79 13.98 -11.29
N ALA A 202 -5.50 14.74 -12.12
CA ALA A 202 -6.85 14.37 -12.56
C ALA A 202 -6.84 13.01 -13.27
N THR A 203 -5.98 12.84 -14.28
CA THR A 203 -5.87 11.59 -15.05
C THR A 203 -5.56 10.37 -14.17
N PRO A 204 -4.46 10.33 -13.38
CA PRO A 204 -4.14 9.15 -12.59
C PRO A 204 -5.21 8.83 -11.52
N ILE A 205 -5.78 9.84 -10.85
CA ILE A 205 -6.84 9.63 -9.85
C ILE A 205 -8.12 9.12 -10.51
N CYS A 206 -8.54 9.73 -11.62
CA CYS A 206 -9.73 9.29 -12.35
C CYS A 206 -9.55 7.86 -12.84
N VAL A 207 -8.40 7.50 -13.41
CA VAL A 207 -8.15 6.13 -13.86
C VAL A 207 -8.18 5.16 -12.67
N LEU A 208 -7.51 5.48 -11.56
CA LEU A 208 -7.57 4.69 -10.33
C LEU A 208 -9.03 4.45 -9.89
N PHE A 209 -9.84 5.50 -9.80
CA PHE A 209 -11.23 5.37 -9.35
C PHE A 209 -12.12 4.63 -10.36
N PHE A 210 -12.09 5.03 -11.64
CA PHE A 210 -12.95 4.46 -12.69
C PHE A 210 -12.52 3.06 -13.14
N VAL A 211 -11.29 2.66 -12.88
CA VAL A 211 -10.90 1.25 -13.01
C VAL A 211 -11.35 0.50 -11.75
N SER A 212 -10.95 0.90 -10.55
CA SER A 212 -11.21 0.10 -9.36
C SER A 212 -12.69 0.00 -8.97
N PHE A 213 -13.45 1.09 -9.00
CA PHE A 213 -14.84 1.08 -8.55
C PHE A 213 -15.80 0.40 -9.54
N PRO A 214 -15.91 0.84 -10.82
CA PRO A 214 -16.73 0.15 -11.82
C PRO A 214 -16.32 -1.30 -12.08
N VAL A 215 -15.02 -1.59 -12.22
CA VAL A 215 -14.58 -2.99 -12.45
C VAL A 215 -14.85 -3.82 -11.20
N GLY A 216 -14.63 -3.28 -9.99
CA GLY A 216 -14.99 -3.95 -8.75
C GLY A 216 -16.49 -4.29 -8.66
N ILE A 217 -17.37 -3.37 -9.08
CA ILE A 217 -18.81 -3.63 -9.19
C ILE A 217 -19.10 -4.73 -10.22
N LEU A 218 -18.53 -4.65 -11.43
CA LEU A 218 -18.74 -5.66 -12.46
C LEU A 218 -18.26 -7.05 -12.03
N VAL A 219 -17.06 -7.14 -11.45
CA VAL A 219 -16.48 -8.37 -10.91
C VAL A 219 -17.36 -8.95 -9.81
N SER A 220 -17.90 -8.11 -8.94
CA SER A 220 -18.77 -8.59 -7.85
C SER A 220 -20.17 -8.98 -8.31
N ILE A 221 -20.75 -8.30 -9.31
CA ILE A 221 -21.98 -8.74 -9.97
C ILE A 221 -21.75 -10.09 -10.65
N PHE A 222 -20.64 -10.25 -11.36
CA PHE A 222 -20.29 -11.50 -12.01
C PHE A 222 -20.06 -12.62 -11.00
N ALA A 223 -19.30 -12.36 -9.93
CA ALA A 223 -19.12 -13.30 -8.83
C ALA A 223 -20.46 -13.66 -8.16
N TYR A 224 -21.33 -12.67 -7.96
CA TYR A 224 -22.67 -12.89 -7.43
C TYR A 224 -23.45 -13.87 -8.32
N PHE A 225 -23.55 -13.64 -9.63
CA PHE A 225 -24.25 -14.58 -10.52
C PHE A 225 -23.61 -15.97 -10.57
N LEU A 226 -22.28 -16.05 -10.49
CA LEU A 226 -21.58 -17.33 -10.46
C LEU A 226 -21.78 -18.09 -9.15
N PHE A 227 -22.06 -17.42 -8.03
CA PHE A 227 -22.07 -18.04 -6.71
C PHE A 227 -23.41 -17.92 -5.96
N GLU A 228 -24.39 -17.17 -6.47
CA GLU A 228 -25.71 -16.91 -5.86
C GLU A 228 -26.45 -18.20 -5.51
N GLU A 229 -26.51 -19.14 -6.45
CA GLU A 229 -27.24 -20.41 -6.25
C GLU A 229 -26.62 -21.24 -5.12
N SER A 230 -25.32 -21.10 -4.88
CA SER A 230 -24.62 -21.81 -3.79
C SER A 230 -24.68 -21.05 -2.45
N LEU A 231 -24.63 -19.71 -2.50
CA LEU A 231 -24.76 -18.84 -1.33
C LEU A 231 -26.19 -18.77 -0.77
N THR A 232 -27.18 -19.21 -1.55
CA THR A 232 -28.60 -19.11 -1.19
C THR A 232 -29.33 -20.44 -1.23
N LYS A 233 -28.60 -21.56 -1.28
CA LYS A 233 -29.08 -22.93 -1.39
C LYS A 233 -29.79 -23.40 -0.11
N VAL A 234 -30.91 -22.79 0.19
CA VAL A 234 -32.01 -23.45 0.87
C VAL A 234 -32.92 -23.94 -0.24
N LYS A 235 -32.85 -25.23 -0.60
CA LYS A 235 -33.89 -25.83 -1.46
C LYS A 235 -35.23 -25.62 -0.77
N VAL A 236 -36.07 -24.82 -1.40
CA VAL A 236 -37.48 -24.65 -1.06
C VAL A 236 -38.23 -25.75 -1.79
N GLY A 237 -38.97 -26.58 -1.05
CA GLY A 237 -40.01 -27.40 -1.67
C GLY A 237 -40.97 -26.48 -2.41
N GLU A 238 -41.32 -26.85 -3.63
CA GLU A 238 -42.18 -26.09 -4.54
C GLU A 238 -43.48 -25.68 -3.82
N ASP A 239 -43.87 -24.41 -3.96
CA ASP A 239 -45.28 -24.03 -3.75
C ASP A 239 -46.13 -24.82 -4.76
N GLU A 240 -47.42 -25.08 -4.45
CA GLU A 240 -48.37 -25.82 -5.31
C GLU A 240 -48.56 -25.23 -6.74
N GLN A 241 -47.87 -24.13 -7.09
CA GLN A 241 -47.89 -23.48 -8.40
C GLN A 241 -46.53 -23.08 -8.99
N GLY A 242 -45.38 -23.45 -8.39
CA GLY A 242 -44.08 -23.41 -9.09
C GLY A 242 -43.56 -22.03 -9.55
N ASN A 243 -44.00 -20.91 -8.95
CA ASN A 243 -43.50 -19.57 -9.30
C ASN A 243 -42.42 -19.06 -8.33
N ASN A 244 -41.31 -18.55 -8.87
CA ASN A 244 -40.26 -17.88 -8.10
C ASN A 244 -40.77 -16.56 -7.49
N ILE A 245 -40.82 -16.46 -6.16
CA ILE A 245 -41.11 -15.19 -5.47
C ILE A 245 -39.89 -14.28 -5.59
N GLU A 246 -39.97 -13.26 -6.44
CA GLU A 246 -38.93 -12.24 -6.56
C GLU A 246 -38.97 -11.32 -5.32
N LEU A 247 -38.08 -11.58 -4.36
CA LEU A 247 -38.00 -10.77 -3.14
C LEU A 247 -37.31 -9.42 -3.41
N LYS A 248 -38.09 -8.35 -3.42
CA LYS A 248 -37.58 -6.98 -3.59
C LYS A 248 -36.97 -6.45 -2.29
N ILE A 249 -35.67 -6.18 -2.30
CA ILE A 249 -34.96 -5.56 -1.16
C ILE A 249 -35.27 -4.07 -1.11
N SER A 250 -35.68 -3.57 0.06
CA SER A 250 -35.85 -2.14 0.36
C SER A 250 -34.67 -1.62 1.17
N CYS A 251 -34.39 -0.31 1.09
CA CYS A 251 -33.43 0.38 1.96
C CYS A 251 -33.71 0.15 3.45
N CYS A 252 -34.99 0.05 3.85
CA CYS A 252 -35.36 -0.24 5.23
C CYS A 252 -34.83 -1.61 5.69
N ASN A 253 -34.83 -2.61 4.80
CA ASN A 253 -34.35 -3.95 5.12
C ASN A 253 -32.84 -3.97 5.33
N LEU A 254 -32.10 -3.19 4.52
CA LEU A 254 -30.65 -3.03 4.69
C LEU A 254 -30.34 -2.29 6.01
N TRP A 255 -31.10 -1.25 6.32
CA TRP A 255 -30.96 -0.47 7.55
C TRP A 255 -31.23 -1.30 8.81
N GLU A 256 -32.25 -2.16 8.79
CA GLU A 256 -32.52 -3.11 9.88
C GLU A 256 -31.30 -3.99 10.18
N VAL A 257 -30.66 -4.54 9.14
CA VAL A 257 -29.47 -5.39 9.30
C VAL A 257 -28.30 -4.60 9.87
N ILE A 258 -28.08 -3.36 9.42
CA ILE A 258 -27.02 -2.49 9.97
C ILE A 258 -27.24 -2.24 11.45
N ILE A 259 -28.47 -1.90 11.86
CA ILE A 259 -28.82 -1.68 13.26
C ILE A 259 -28.55 -2.95 14.07
N ASP A 260 -29.00 -4.10 13.57
CA ASP A 260 -28.83 -5.36 14.28
C ASP A 260 -27.37 -5.78 14.45
N HIS A 261 -26.52 -5.44 13.49
CA HIS A 261 -25.12 -5.86 13.50
C HIS A 261 -24.24 -4.95 14.37
N TRP A 262 -24.53 -3.64 14.42
CA TRP A 262 -23.70 -2.66 15.13
C TRP A 262 -24.26 -2.22 16.48
N PHE A 263 -25.59 -2.11 16.59
CA PHE A 263 -26.24 -1.42 17.69
C PHE A 263 -27.14 -2.32 18.54
N SER A 264 -27.55 -3.50 18.05
CA SER A 264 -28.35 -4.43 18.85
C SER A 264 -27.56 -5.08 19.99
N PHE A 265 -28.24 -5.26 21.13
CA PHE A 265 -27.69 -5.93 22.31
C PHE A 265 -27.57 -7.44 22.06
N GLY A 266 -26.35 -7.98 22.18
CA GLY A 266 -26.08 -9.40 21.94
C GLY A 266 -24.58 -9.75 21.93
N PRO A 267 -24.21 -11.03 21.73
CA PRO A 267 -22.82 -11.45 21.63
C PRO A 267 -22.13 -10.74 20.45
N LYS A 268 -20.97 -10.14 20.72
CA LYS A 268 -20.22 -9.36 19.72
C LYS A 268 -19.67 -10.28 18.63
N THR A 269 -19.92 -9.89 17.39
CA THR A 269 -19.56 -10.62 16.18
C THR A 269 -18.10 -10.34 15.78
N TYR A 270 -17.50 -11.20 14.94
CA TYR A 270 -16.16 -10.99 14.39
C TYR A 270 -16.02 -9.61 13.75
N SER A 271 -17.03 -9.17 13.00
CA SER A 271 -17.08 -7.85 12.39
C SER A 271 -16.93 -6.70 13.40
N TYR A 272 -17.64 -6.77 14.52
CA TYR A 272 -17.58 -5.74 15.56
C TYR A 272 -16.20 -5.70 16.21
N ILE A 273 -15.62 -6.88 16.47
CA ILE A 273 -14.25 -7.00 17.02
C ILE A 273 -13.23 -6.44 16.04
N THR A 274 -13.28 -6.81 14.77
CA THR A 274 -12.39 -6.27 13.72
C THR A 274 -12.50 -4.75 13.64
N GLY A 275 -13.72 -4.20 13.72
CA GLY A 275 -13.96 -2.76 13.77
C GLY A 275 -13.27 -2.08 14.95
N ILE A 276 -13.43 -2.60 16.18
CA ILE A 276 -12.78 -2.04 17.38
C ILE A 276 -11.27 -2.15 17.27
N VAL A 277 -10.74 -3.33 16.97
CA VAL A 277 -9.30 -3.58 16.87
C VAL A 277 -8.67 -2.64 15.84
N GLY A 278 -9.29 -2.50 14.67
CA GLY A 278 -8.81 -1.60 13.62
C GLY A 278 -8.76 -0.15 14.08
N ASN A 279 -9.85 0.37 14.67
CA ASN A 279 -9.88 1.75 15.16
C ASN A 279 -8.87 2.02 16.29
N VAL A 280 -8.77 1.12 17.27
CA VAL A 280 -7.84 1.30 18.41
C VAL A 280 -6.39 1.28 17.94
N LEU A 281 -6.02 0.32 17.09
CA LEU A 281 -4.66 0.24 16.53
C LEU A 281 -4.34 1.44 15.63
N MET A 282 -5.33 1.96 14.90
CA MET A 282 -5.15 3.09 13.99
C MET A 282 -4.70 4.35 14.72
N VAL A 283 -5.27 4.63 15.90
CA VAL A 283 -4.89 5.81 16.69
C VAL A 283 -3.41 5.78 17.07
N GLY A 284 -2.94 4.64 17.58
CA GLY A 284 -1.54 4.48 17.97
C GLY A 284 -0.58 4.52 16.78
N ALA A 285 -0.93 3.84 15.69
CA ALA A 285 -0.15 3.90 14.45
C ALA A 285 -0.07 5.34 13.92
N PHE A 286 -1.19 6.07 13.93
CA PHE A 286 -1.24 7.44 13.41
C PHE A 286 -0.33 8.37 14.19
N GLN A 287 -0.40 8.33 15.52
CA GLN A 287 0.46 9.13 16.39
C GLN A 287 1.95 8.87 16.12
N PHE A 288 2.34 7.60 15.99
CA PHE A 288 3.73 7.23 15.76
C PHE A 288 4.23 7.67 14.38
N VAL A 289 3.49 7.34 13.32
CA VAL A 289 3.90 7.68 11.95
C VAL A 289 3.91 9.20 11.75
N PHE A 290 2.89 9.90 12.26
CA PHE A 290 2.83 11.36 12.16
C PHE A 290 4.00 12.03 12.89
N ALA A 291 4.36 11.53 14.08
CA ALA A 291 5.54 12.02 14.80
C ALA A 291 6.83 11.81 13.99
N ASN A 292 7.01 10.64 13.37
CA ASN A 292 8.20 10.36 12.57
C ASN A 292 8.29 11.23 11.30
N TRP A 293 7.16 11.41 10.59
CA TRP A 293 7.06 12.33 9.46
C TRP A 293 7.33 13.78 9.89
N TYR A 294 6.75 14.21 11.01
CA TYR A 294 6.93 15.56 11.53
C TYR A 294 8.40 15.84 11.84
N THR A 295 9.10 14.90 12.49
CA THR A 295 10.54 15.00 12.73
C THR A 295 11.32 15.10 11.41
N MET A 296 11.05 14.22 10.44
CA MET A 296 11.68 14.27 9.11
C MET A 296 11.53 15.65 8.43
N ILE A 297 10.32 16.24 8.49
CA ILE A 297 10.05 17.57 7.91
C ILE A 297 10.75 18.69 8.70
N GLN A 298 10.77 18.62 10.03
CA GLN A 298 11.36 19.66 10.87
C GLN A 298 12.88 19.70 10.74
N GLU A 299 13.50 18.52 10.66
CA GLU A 299 14.94 18.31 10.59
C GLU A 299 15.52 18.46 9.18
N GLY A 300 14.66 18.43 8.16
CA GLY A 300 15.06 18.37 6.76
C GLY A 300 15.72 17.05 6.38
N ASP A 301 15.72 16.05 7.26
CA ASP A 301 16.43 14.79 7.07
C ASP A 301 15.55 13.73 6.43
N ARG A 302 15.75 13.52 5.12
CA ARG A 302 15.00 12.54 4.33
C ARG A 302 15.46 11.10 4.57
N ASP A 303 16.50 10.86 5.37
CA ASP A 303 16.92 9.49 5.73
C ASP A 303 15.98 8.81 6.73
N ASN A 304 15.15 9.58 7.44
CA ASN A 304 14.19 9.07 8.41
C ASN A 304 13.02 8.28 7.78
N CYS A 305 12.65 8.58 6.52
CA CYS A 305 11.57 7.92 5.80
C CYS A 305 12.07 7.34 4.46
N TYR A 306 11.80 6.06 4.24
CA TYR A 306 12.33 5.25 3.13
C TYR A 306 11.41 5.35 1.90
N TYR A 307 11.44 6.49 1.23
CA TYR A 307 10.64 6.69 0.02
C TYR A 307 11.31 6.13 -1.24
N ASN A 308 10.50 5.94 -2.28
CA ASN A 308 11.00 5.94 -3.64
C ASN A 308 11.12 7.40 -4.11
N ASP A 309 12.24 8.06 -3.81
CA ASP A 309 12.45 9.49 -4.10
C ASP A 309 12.36 9.80 -5.61
N PHE A 310 12.62 8.81 -6.46
CA PHE A 310 12.52 8.92 -7.93
C PHE A 310 11.06 8.95 -8.43
N CYS A 311 10.10 8.54 -7.60
CA CYS A 311 8.68 8.65 -7.87
C CYS A 311 7.95 9.33 -6.70
N TYR A 312 8.51 10.42 -6.17
CA TYR A 312 7.89 11.17 -5.07
C TYR A 312 7.01 12.31 -5.60
N ARG A 313 5.69 12.13 -5.57
CA ARG A 313 4.71 13.13 -6.03
C ARG A 313 4.00 13.77 -4.83
N VAL A 314 4.31 15.04 -4.59
CA VAL A 314 3.65 15.83 -3.53
C VAL A 314 2.25 16.23 -3.94
N ALA A 315 1.43 16.70 -3.00
CA ALA A 315 0.15 17.34 -3.28
C ALA A 315 0.05 18.69 -2.55
N CYS A 316 -0.87 18.83 -1.59
CA CYS A 316 -1.06 20.07 -0.83
C CYS A 316 -0.02 20.28 0.27
N HIS A 317 0.60 19.20 0.73
CA HIS A 317 1.65 19.18 1.75
C HIS A 317 2.82 18.34 1.21
N ASP A 318 4.00 18.46 1.81
CA ASP A 318 5.17 17.63 1.47
C ASP A 318 4.99 16.19 1.97
N ILE A 319 4.12 15.47 1.27
CA ILE A 319 3.67 14.11 1.57
C ILE A 319 3.67 13.29 0.27
N PRO A 320 3.97 11.98 0.31
CA PRO A 320 4.00 11.12 -0.88
C PRO A 320 2.58 10.74 -1.34
N PHE A 321 1.89 11.66 -1.98
CA PHE A 321 0.47 11.51 -2.30
C PHE A 321 0.17 10.33 -3.22
N ASN A 322 1.04 10.04 -4.19
CA ASN A 322 0.88 8.91 -5.10
C ASN A 322 0.92 7.55 -4.40
N LEU A 323 1.87 7.35 -3.46
CA LEU A 323 1.98 6.11 -2.68
C LEU A 323 0.80 5.92 -1.73
N MET A 324 0.25 7.02 -1.21
CA MET A 324 -0.91 6.97 -0.34
C MET A 324 -2.19 6.66 -1.11
N ILE A 325 -2.43 7.32 -2.25
CA ILE A 325 -3.71 7.22 -2.96
C ILE A 325 -3.91 5.87 -3.66
N SER A 326 -2.84 5.15 -4.03
CA SER A 326 -2.92 3.80 -4.62
C SER A 326 -3.63 2.79 -3.70
N ASN A 327 -3.58 3.02 -2.38
CA ASN A 327 -4.26 2.21 -1.36
C ASN A 327 -5.77 2.43 -1.25
N LEU A 328 -6.31 3.45 -1.92
CA LEU A 328 -7.76 3.67 -2.03
C LEU A 328 -8.49 2.46 -2.62
N THR A 329 -7.81 1.69 -3.47
CA THR A 329 -8.36 0.47 -4.08
C THR A 329 -8.86 -0.55 -3.06
N TYR A 330 -8.09 -0.81 -1.99
CA TYR A 330 -8.49 -1.71 -0.91
C TYR A 330 -9.75 -1.23 -0.18
N ILE A 331 -9.82 0.08 0.09
CA ILE A 331 -10.97 0.69 0.75
C ILE A 331 -12.22 0.53 -0.13
N LEU A 332 -12.12 0.86 -1.42
CA LEU A 332 -13.24 0.71 -2.36
C LEU A 332 -13.71 -0.74 -2.46
N HIS A 333 -12.80 -1.69 -2.65
CA HIS A 333 -13.16 -3.11 -2.74
C HIS A 333 -13.72 -3.67 -1.44
N GLY A 334 -13.17 -3.28 -0.28
CA GLY A 334 -13.69 -3.66 1.03
C GLY A 334 -15.12 -3.13 1.27
N LEU A 335 -15.41 -1.89 0.87
CA LEU A 335 -16.75 -1.31 0.95
C LEU A 335 -17.73 -1.99 0.00
N ILE A 336 -17.32 -2.28 -1.24
CA ILE A 336 -18.14 -3.03 -2.20
C ILE A 336 -18.47 -4.42 -1.62
N LEU A 337 -17.49 -5.11 -1.06
CA LEU A 337 -17.68 -6.42 -0.43
C LEU A 337 -18.67 -6.33 0.75
N ALA A 338 -18.54 -5.32 1.61
CA ALA A 338 -19.45 -5.11 2.73
C ALA A 338 -20.90 -4.91 2.28
N VAL A 339 -21.12 -4.15 1.20
CA VAL A 339 -22.45 -3.96 0.60
C VAL A 339 -23.01 -5.28 0.07
N TRP A 340 -22.18 -6.12 -0.56
CA TRP A 340 -22.62 -7.43 -1.03
C TRP A 340 -22.98 -8.38 0.10
N VAL A 341 -22.17 -8.45 1.16
CA VAL A 341 -22.48 -9.24 2.36
C VAL A 341 -23.80 -8.75 2.98
N LEU A 342 -24.02 -7.44 3.01
CA LEU A 342 -25.28 -6.84 3.49
C LEU A 342 -26.49 -7.22 2.64
N ILE A 343 -26.36 -7.19 1.32
CA ILE A 343 -27.41 -7.63 0.39
C ILE A 343 -27.73 -9.11 0.60
N LEU A 344 -26.72 -9.97 0.73
CA LEU A 344 -26.89 -11.40 0.96
C LEU A 344 -27.63 -11.68 2.26
N GLU A 345 -27.22 -11.03 3.36
CA GLU A 345 -27.87 -11.17 4.66
C GLU A 345 -29.32 -10.69 4.63
N ALA A 346 -29.58 -9.53 4.01
CA ALA A 346 -30.94 -9.02 3.85
C ALA A 346 -31.84 -9.98 3.07
N LYS A 347 -31.34 -10.59 1.98
CA LYS A 347 -32.08 -11.61 1.21
C LYS A 347 -32.41 -12.83 2.06
N VAL A 348 -31.47 -13.32 2.87
CA VAL A 348 -31.72 -14.45 3.78
C VAL A 348 -32.75 -14.08 4.84
N ASN A 349 -32.62 -12.91 5.48
CA ASN A 349 -33.54 -12.45 6.51
C ASN A 349 -34.97 -12.30 5.99
N LEU A 350 -35.15 -11.73 4.79
CA LEU A 350 -36.48 -11.58 4.20
C LEU A 350 -37.09 -12.94 3.80
N ARG A 351 -36.28 -13.88 3.28
CA ARG A 351 -36.75 -15.25 3.02
C ARG A 351 -37.21 -15.94 4.30
N CYS A 352 -36.48 -15.79 5.41
CA CYS A 352 -36.91 -16.28 6.72
C CYS A 352 -38.23 -15.66 7.17
N LYS A 353 -38.40 -14.33 7.03
CA LYS A 353 -39.64 -13.62 7.37
C LYS A 353 -40.84 -14.11 6.53
N SER A 354 -40.64 -14.40 5.24
CA SER A 354 -41.71 -14.86 4.33
C SER A 354 -42.25 -16.27 4.63
N ARG A 355 -41.45 -17.15 5.26
CA ARG A 355 -41.81 -18.55 5.55
C ARG A 355 -42.44 -18.78 6.93
N ALA A 356 -42.28 -17.84 7.86
CA ALA A 356 -42.88 -17.89 9.20
C ALA A 356 -44.41 -18.22 9.23
N PRO A 357 -45.23 -17.93 8.19
CA PRO A 357 -46.65 -18.28 8.19
C PRO A 357 -47.04 -19.65 7.56
N HIS A 358 -46.18 -20.32 6.77
CA HIS A 358 -46.61 -21.34 5.79
C HIS A 358 -46.15 -22.81 6.03
N VAL A 359 -45.57 -23.14 7.18
CA VAL A 359 -45.13 -24.53 7.45
C VAL A 359 -46.30 -25.37 8.00
N GLN A 360 -46.96 -26.15 7.13
CA GLN A 360 -47.98 -27.12 7.51
C GLN A 360 -47.67 -28.46 6.82
N GLY A 361 -47.31 -29.49 7.59
CA GLY A 361 -47.26 -30.88 7.10
C GLY A 361 -45.90 -31.61 7.14
N SER A 362 -45.54 -32.14 8.31
CA SER A 362 -44.93 -33.47 8.59
C SER A 362 -44.70 -33.56 10.11
N ARG A 363 -44.32 -34.71 10.68
CA ARG A 363 -44.12 -34.88 12.14
C ARG A 363 -42.64 -34.85 12.49
N LEU A 364 -42.19 -33.84 13.24
CA LEU A 364 -40.89 -33.84 13.93
C LEU A 364 -40.96 -34.52 15.32
N PRO A 365 -39.93 -35.27 15.75
CA PRO A 365 -39.84 -35.79 17.12
C PRO A 365 -39.41 -34.69 18.10
N GLU A 366 -40.00 -34.65 19.31
CA GLU A 366 -39.81 -33.61 20.35
C GLU A 366 -38.36 -33.26 20.70
N HIS A 367 -37.40 -34.16 20.45
CA HIS A 367 -35.98 -33.97 20.75
C HIS A 367 -35.29 -32.80 20.02
N ILE A 368 -35.89 -32.25 18.95
CA ILE A 368 -35.29 -31.16 18.17
C ILE A 368 -35.21 -29.86 18.96
N LEU A 369 -36.17 -29.63 19.87
CA LEU A 369 -36.19 -28.45 20.75
C LEU A 369 -35.12 -28.52 21.84
N SER A 370 -34.55 -29.70 22.09
CA SER A 370 -33.51 -29.95 23.09
C SER A 370 -32.18 -30.43 22.48
N CYS A 371 -32.09 -30.54 21.14
CA CYS A 371 -30.89 -31.01 20.46
C CYS A 371 -29.80 -29.92 20.44
N PRO A 372 -28.57 -30.22 20.86
CA PRO A 372 -27.45 -29.27 20.77
C PRO A 372 -27.00 -28.98 19.33
N GLU A 373 -27.39 -29.83 18.37
CA GLU A 373 -26.91 -29.83 16.98
C GLU A 373 -28.07 -29.79 15.98
N THR A 374 -28.58 -28.58 15.78
CA THR A 374 -29.85 -28.29 15.11
C THR A 374 -29.76 -28.17 13.58
N ASN A 375 -28.55 -28.15 13.01
CA ASN A 375 -28.30 -27.96 11.57
C ASN A 375 -28.83 -29.13 10.71
N ILE A 376 -28.86 -30.35 11.27
CA ILE A 376 -29.22 -31.59 10.56
C ILE A 376 -30.74 -31.71 10.36
N HIS A 377 -31.54 -31.14 11.28
CA HIS A 377 -33.00 -31.28 11.29
C HIS A 377 -33.73 -30.29 10.36
N HIS A 378 -32.97 -29.46 9.64
CA HIS A 378 -33.50 -28.45 8.71
C HIS A 378 -34.27 -29.06 7.51
N LEU A 379 -34.13 -30.36 7.25
CA LEU A 379 -34.75 -31.06 6.12
C LEU A 379 -36.05 -31.80 6.46
N GLU A 380 -36.43 -31.93 7.74
CA GLU A 380 -37.47 -32.90 8.16
C GLU A 380 -38.91 -32.33 8.24
N GLY A 381 -39.11 -31.05 7.93
CA GLY A 381 -40.43 -30.41 7.81
C GLY A 381 -41.09 -29.99 9.14
N GLY A 382 -42.41 -29.88 9.17
CA GLY A 382 -43.17 -29.11 10.18
C GLY A 382 -43.42 -29.78 11.54
N ILE A 383 -44.04 -29.05 12.47
CA ILE A 383 -44.43 -29.52 13.82
C ILE A 383 -45.95 -29.73 13.86
N PRO A 384 -46.48 -30.76 14.60
CA PRO A 384 -47.92 -31.00 14.69
C PRO A 384 -48.67 -29.84 15.34
N GLU A 385 -49.91 -29.58 14.89
CA GLU A 385 -50.75 -28.55 15.50
C GLU A 385 -51.07 -28.88 16.97
N PRO A 386 -50.87 -27.92 17.90
CA PRO A 386 -51.32 -28.09 19.28
C PRO A 386 -52.84 -28.08 19.34
N LYS A 387 -53.40 -28.93 20.20
CA LYS A 387 -54.85 -29.06 20.40
C LYS A 387 -55.49 -27.81 21.04
N ASN A 388 -54.68 -26.88 21.59
CA ASN A 388 -55.15 -25.69 22.31
C ASN A 388 -54.70 -24.37 21.63
N PRO A 389 -55.60 -23.36 21.49
CA PRO A 389 -55.29 -22.10 20.80
C PRO A 389 -54.25 -21.23 21.51
N MET A 390 -54.20 -21.28 22.84
CA MET A 390 -53.34 -20.42 23.66
C MET A 390 -51.86 -20.88 23.66
N GLU A 391 -51.62 -22.19 23.55
CA GLU A 391 -50.28 -22.76 23.36
C GLU A 391 -49.75 -22.54 21.93
N ARG A 392 -50.64 -22.30 20.96
CA ARG A 392 -50.30 -22.12 19.55
C ARG A 392 -49.46 -20.86 19.33
N GLU A 393 -49.75 -19.77 20.02
CA GLU A 393 -49.08 -18.48 19.80
C GLU A 393 -47.68 -18.45 20.43
N GLU A 394 -47.56 -18.96 21.67
CA GLU A 394 -46.27 -19.05 22.36
C GLU A 394 -45.33 -20.07 21.69
N ARG A 395 -45.88 -21.18 21.16
CA ARG A 395 -45.11 -22.22 20.46
C ARG A 395 -44.68 -21.75 19.06
N LYS A 396 -45.54 -21.07 18.30
CA LYS A 396 -45.16 -20.38 17.04
C LYS A 396 -44.05 -19.35 17.25
N LYS A 397 -44.09 -18.60 18.35
CA LYS A 397 -43.02 -17.66 18.71
C LYS A 397 -41.69 -18.39 18.96
N LYS A 398 -41.70 -19.51 19.70
CA LYS A 398 -40.51 -20.34 19.94
C LYS A 398 -39.97 -20.99 18.66
N GLU A 399 -40.84 -21.43 17.76
CA GLU A 399 -40.48 -21.98 16.44
C GLU A 399 -39.82 -20.93 15.54
N ASN A 400 -40.41 -19.74 15.42
CA ASN A 400 -39.83 -18.65 14.64
C ASN A 400 -38.47 -18.23 15.20
N ILE A 401 -38.32 -18.17 16.53
CA ILE A 401 -37.05 -17.90 17.19
C ILE A 401 -36.04 -19.04 16.93
N PHE A 402 -36.46 -20.30 16.97
CA PHE A 402 -35.61 -21.46 16.71
C PHE A 402 -35.12 -21.48 15.27
N PHE A 403 -36.01 -21.38 14.28
CA PHE A 403 -35.65 -21.32 12.86
C PHE A 403 -34.75 -20.12 12.54
N ALA A 404 -35.05 -18.93 13.11
CA ALA A 404 -34.18 -17.77 12.97
C ALA A 404 -32.78 -18.02 13.58
N LYS A 405 -32.71 -18.70 14.72
CA LYS A 405 -31.44 -19.04 15.41
C LYS A 405 -30.63 -20.10 14.65
N VAL A 406 -31.28 -21.10 14.04
CA VAL A 406 -30.64 -22.12 13.20
C VAL A 406 -30.12 -21.52 11.90
N MET A 407 -30.91 -20.70 11.23
CA MET A 407 -30.51 -20.02 9.98
C MET A 407 -29.35 -19.03 10.21
N LYS A 408 -29.38 -18.28 11.32
CA LYS A 408 -28.27 -17.40 11.75
C LYS A 408 -26.99 -18.18 12.06
N LYS A 409 -27.09 -19.44 12.50
CA LYS A 409 -25.94 -20.31 12.78
C LYS A 409 -25.31 -20.90 11.49
N ARG A 410 -26.12 -21.15 10.45
CA ARG A 410 -25.67 -21.68 9.14
C ARG A 410 -24.99 -20.63 8.26
N TYR A 411 -25.50 -19.39 8.25
CA TYR A 411 -24.91 -18.28 7.49
C TYR A 411 -24.30 -17.24 8.43
N CYS A 412 -23.06 -17.46 8.87
CA CYS A 412 -22.35 -16.49 9.70
C CYS A 412 -21.77 -15.35 8.84
N PHE A 413 -22.63 -14.44 8.39
CA PHE A 413 -22.25 -13.23 7.62
C PHE A 413 -21.24 -12.34 8.36
N SER A 414 -21.17 -12.46 9.69
CA SER A 414 -20.20 -11.81 10.56
C SER A 414 -18.74 -11.94 10.08
N ILE A 415 -18.33 -13.11 9.57
CA ILE A 415 -16.94 -13.29 9.11
C ILE A 415 -16.73 -12.63 7.74
N GLY A 416 -17.73 -12.64 6.86
CA GLY A 416 -17.69 -11.89 5.59
C GLY A 416 -17.56 -10.39 5.81
N TYR A 417 -18.29 -9.82 6.78
CA TYR A 417 -18.09 -8.43 7.18
C TYR A 417 -16.72 -8.19 7.81
N ALA A 418 -16.24 -9.10 8.68
CA ALA A 418 -14.91 -8.99 9.26
C ALA A 418 -13.82 -8.96 8.18
N PHE A 419 -13.95 -9.77 7.13
CA PHE A 419 -13.05 -9.76 5.98
C PHE A 419 -13.14 -8.43 5.21
N SER A 420 -14.36 -7.92 5.01
CA SER A 420 -14.60 -6.63 4.35
C SER A 420 -13.96 -5.47 5.10
N TRP A 421 -14.15 -5.40 6.42
CA TRP A 421 -13.47 -4.44 7.29
C TRP A 421 -11.96 -4.66 7.30
N GLY A 422 -11.53 -5.92 7.22
CA GLY A 422 -10.13 -6.28 7.06
C GLY A 422 -9.49 -5.58 5.87
N LEU A 423 -10.12 -5.62 4.70
CA LEU A 423 -9.67 -4.92 3.49
C LEU A 423 -9.71 -3.40 3.63
N VAL A 424 -10.73 -2.84 4.26
CA VAL A 424 -10.81 -1.39 4.49
C VAL A 424 -9.66 -0.93 5.39
N PHE A 425 -9.44 -1.63 6.51
CA PHE A 425 -8.35 -1.29 7.42
C PHE A 425 -6.98 -1.55 6.80
N GLU A 426 -6.81 -2.60 6.01
CA GLU A 426 -5.59 -2.81 5.22
C GLU A 426 -5.26 -1.56 4.38
N GLY A 427 -6.22 -1.03 3.63
CA GLY A 427 -6.03 0.20 2.86
C GLY A 427 -5.68 1.41 3.73
N LEU A 428 -6.33 1.56 4.89
CA LEU A 428 -6.06 2.68 5.80
C LEU A 428 -4.68 2.59 6.47
N PHE A 429 -4.30 1.41 6.96
CA PHE A 429 -3.00 1.18 7.59
C PHE A 429 -1.86 1.28 6.58
N SER A 430 -2.08 0.81 5.35
CA SER A 430 -1.11 0.95 4.27
C SER A 430 -0.92 2.40 3.84
N THR A 431 -2.03 3.14 3.68
CA THR A 431 -1.99 4.60 3.45
C THR A 431 -1.19 5.30 4.54
N LEU A 432 -1.42 4.92 5.79
CA LEU A 432 -0.72 5.51 6.93
C LEU A 432 0.76 5.13 6.93
N TYR A 433 1.12 3.87 6.70
CA TYR A 433 2.52 3.44 6.57
C TYR A 433 3.26 4.26 5.52
N HIS A 434 2.66 4.44 4.34
CA HIS A 434 3.25 5.20 3.24
C HIS A 434 3.42 6.69 3.53
N PHE A 435 2.79 7.23 4.57
CA PHE A 435 3.00 8.60 5.02
C PHE A 435 4.43 8.86 5.51
N CYS A 436 5.06 7.88 6.16
CA CYS A 436 6.49 7.86 6.44
C CYS A 436 6.94 6.40 6.66
N PRO A 437 7.36 5.70 5.58
CA PRO A 437 7.74 4.31 5.64
C PRO A 437 9.09 4.18 6.34
N SER A 438 9.17 3.29 7.31
CA SER A 438 10.39 2.94 8.01
C SER A 438 10.35 1.45 8.37
N ARG A 439 11.48 0.93 8.88
CA ARG A 439 11.54 -0.44 9.37
C ARG A 439 10.49 -0.72 10.45
N PHE A 440 10.20 0.25 11.31
CA PHE A 440 9.25 0.09 12.40
C PHE A 440 7.81 0.26 11.92
N THR A 441 7.54 1.24 11.06
CA THR A 441 6.17 1.50 10.58
C THR A 441 5.67 0.44 9.60
N PHE A 442 6.58 -0.33 8.98
CA PHE A 442 6.23 -1.47 8.11
C PHE A 442 5.36 -2.51 8.81
N GLN A 443 5.48 -2.67 10.13
CA GLN A 443 4.64 -3.60 10.89
C GLN A 443 3.16 -3.21 10.85
N PHE A 444 2.85 -1.92 10.77
CA PHE A 444 1.47 -1.43 10.68
C PHE A 444 0.81 -1.80 9.35
N ASP A 445 1.55 -1.73 8.25
CA ASP A 445 1.11 -2.15 6.90
C ASP A 445 0.74 -3.63 6.86
N SER A 446 1.49 -4.48 7.59
CA SER A 446 1.25 -5.93 7.62
C SER A 446 0.17 -6.42 8.60
N ALA A 447 -0.29 -5.57 9.52
CA ALA A 447 -1.13 -5.99 10.64
C ALA A 447 -2.48 -6.56 10.17
N PHE A 448 -3.12 -5.90 9.21
CA PHE A 448 -4.42 -6.32 8.69
C PHE A 448 -4.31 -7.42 7.63
N MET A 449 -3.19 -7.50 6.90
CA MET A 449 -2.87 -8.69 6.11
C MET A 449 -2.92 -9.98 6.96
N PHE A 450 -2.42 -9.96 8.20
CA PHE A 450 -2.50 -11.10 9.12
C PHE A 450 -3.91 -11.42 9.58
N ILE A 451 -4.71 -10.39 9.88
CA ILE A 451 -6.12 -10.57 10.25
C ILE A 451 -6.88 -11.18 9.07
N ILE A 452 -6.70 -10.67 7.85
CA ILE A 452 -7.34 -11.21 6.63
C ILE A 452 -6.95 -12.68 6.42
N ALA A 453 -5.67 -13.02 6.58
CA ALA A 453 -5.22 -14.39 6.46
C ALA A 453 -5.81 -15.31 7.54
N GLY A 454 -5.85 -14.87 8.80
CA GLY A 454 -6.48 -15.61 9.89
C GLY A 454 -7.97 -15.83 9.64
N LEU A 455 -8.68 -14.79 9.18
CA LEU A 455 -10.09 -14.88 8.79
C LEU A 455 -10.29 -15.82 7.59
N THR A 456 -9.36 -15.86 6.63
CA THR A 456 -9.37 -16.81 5.50
C THR A 456 -9.33 -18.24 6.00
N VAL A 457 -8.40 -18.57 6.90
CA VAL A 457 -8.28 -19.91 7.49
C VAL A 457 -9.55 -20.26 8.28
N LEU A 458 -10.07 -19.34 9.09
CA LEU A 458 -11.31 -19.53 9.85
C LEU A 458 -12.53 -19.77 8.96
N LEU A 459 -12.65 -19.04 7.84
CA LEU A 459 -13.71 -19.25 6.86
C LEU A 459 -13.62 -20.65 6.26
N LEU A 460 -12.43 -21.11 5.91
CA LEU A 460 -12.23 -22.43 5.32
C LEU A 460 -12.53 -23.56 6.33
N TYR A 461 -12.22 -23.35 7.62
CA TYR A 461 -12.47 -24.34 8.69
C TYR A 461 -13.93 -24.41 9.16
N ASN A 462 -14.62 -23.26 9.32
CA ASN A 462 -16.00 -23.25 9.82
C ASN A 462 -17.00 -23.99 8.91
N GLY A 463 -16.61 -24.38 7.70
CA GLY A 463 -17.36 -25.31 6.86
C GLY A 463 -17.05 -26.80 7.08
N ILE A 464 -16.52 -27.23 8.24
CA ILE A 464 -16.09 -28.63 8.49
C ILE A 464 -16.76 -29.29 9.72
N GLU A 465 -17.35 -28.55 10.66
CA GLU A 465 -17.96 -29.16 11.86
C GLU A 465 -19.49 -29.21 11.83
N GLN A 466 -20.03 -30.39 11.51
CA GLN A 466 -21.32 -30.86 12.01
C GLN A 466 -21.08 -32.19 12.75
N ASN A 467 -21.18 -32.23 14.09
CA ASN A 467 -21.30 -33.53 14.76
C ASN A 467 -22.74 -34.04 14.61
N ARG A 468 -22.88 -35.37 14.65
CA ARG A 468 -24.15 -36.06 14.39
C ARG A 468 -25.09 -35.96 15.58
N CYS A 469 -26.40 -35.80 15.30
CA CYS A 469 -27.44 -35.97 16.32
C CYS A 469 -27.44 -37.43 16.83
N PRO A 470 -27.29 -37.67 18.15
CA PRO A 470 -27.21 -39.03 18.73
C PRO A 470 -28.51 -39.86 18.60
N SER A 471 -29.62 -39.26 18.17
CA SER A 471 -30.93 -39.92 18.01
C SER A 471 -31.18 -40.50 16.61
N SER A 472 -30.36 -40.14 15.61
CA SER A 472 -30.49 -40.61 14.22
C SER A 472 -29.84 -41.99 14.02
N GLY A 473 -30.46 -43.02 14.57
CA GLY A 473 -29.91 -44.38 14.54
C GLY A 473 -29.99 -45.13 13.20
N ASN A 474 -30.71 -44.66 12.17
CA ASN A 474 -31.07 -45.54 11.03
C ASN A 474 -31.18 -44.93 9.63
N VAL A 475 -30.60 -43.76 9.34
CA VAL A 475 -30.52 -43.27 7.94
C VAL A 475 -29.07 -43.32 7.47
N LYS A 476 -28.75 -44.31 6.64
CA LYS A 476 -27.48 -44.34 5.88
C LYS A 476 -27.57 -43.29 4.76
N HIS A 477 -27.14 -42.07 5.04
CA HIS A 477 -26.75 -41.14 3.98
C HIS A 477 -25.33 -41.48 3.49
N PRO A 478 -25.00 -41.22 2.21
CA PRO A 478 -23.66 -41.44 1.70
C PRO A 478 -22.66 -40.64 2.55
N ILE A 479 -21.69 -41.36 3.09
CA ILE A 479 -20.61 -40.82 3.90
C ILE A 479 -19.71 -40.02 2.94
N CYS A 480 -19.90 -38.70 2.85
CA CYS A 480 -18.90 -37.82 2.25
C CYS A 480 -17.96 -37.36 3.38
N GLY A 481 -16.88 -38.11 3.57
CA GLY A 481 -15.81 -37.79 4.52
C GLY A 481 -15.47 -38.99 5.41
N ASP A 482 -14.66 -39.92 4.88
CA ASP A 482 -14.00 -40.92 5.72
C ASP A 482 -13.14 -40.23 6.81
N ASP A 483 -12.92 -40.87 7.95
CA ASP A 483 -11.99 -40.41 9.00
C ASP A 483 -10.59 -40.06 8.44
N TYR A 484 -10.23 -40.65 7.30
CA TYR A 484 -9.03 -40.34 6.53
C TYR A 484 -8.99 -38.89 6.00
N GLN A 485 -10.14 -38.34 5.61
CA GLN A 485 -10.29 -36.98 5.08
C GLN A 485 -10.12 -35.93 6.18
N LYS A 486 -10.73 -36.15 7.35
CA LYS A 486 -10.57 -35.28 8.52
C LYS A 486 -9.12 -35.28 9.02
N ASN A 487 -8.48 -36.45 9.03
CA ASN A 487 -7.06 -36.58 9.35
C ASN A 487 -6.15 -35.93 8.30
N PHE A 488 -6.52 -35.95 7.02
CA PHE A 488 -5.78 -35.29 5.94
C PHE A 488 -5.89 -33.76 5.98
N ASP A 489 -7.07 -33.22 6.30
CA ASP A 489 -7.28 -31.77 6.47
C ASP A 489 -6.59 -31.24 7.72
N VAL A 490 -6.62 -32.00 8.83
CA VAL A 490 -5.83 -31.70 10.05
C VAL A 490 -4.33 -31.81 9.75
N PHE A 491 -3.89 -32.81 8.97
CA PHE A 491 -2.50 -32.93 8.54
C PHE A 491 -2.06 -31.76 7.65
N LEU A 492 -2.88 -31.31 6.71
CA LEU A 492 -2.63 -30.12 5.90
C LEU A 492 -2.62 -28.83 6.74
N PHE A 493 -3.40 -28.77 7.83
CA PHE A 493 -3.34 -27.68 8.80
C PHE A 493 -2.05 -27.68 9.62
N PHE A 494 -1.57 -28.83 10.09
CA PHE A 494 -0.27 -28.91 10.76
C PHE A 494 0.88 -28.65 9.78
N LEU A 495 0.78 -29.13 8.54
CA LEU A 495 1.77 -28.90 7.49
C LEU A 495 1.81 -27.44 7.06
N GLY A 496 0.65 -26.83 6.81
CA GLY A 496 0.48 -25.43 6.39
C GLY A 496 0.68 -24.43 7.52
N GLY A 497 0.05 -24.65 8.68
CA GLY A 497 0.01 -23.71 9.80
C GLY A 497 1.12 -23.88 10.83
N LEU A 498 1.84 -25.01 10.86
CA LEU A 498 2.93 -25.25 11.81
C LEU A 498 4.26 -25.56 11.12
N ILE A 499 4.31 -26.55 10.22
CA ILE A 499 5.57 -27.03 9.63
C ILE A 499 6.13 -26.06 8.57
N LEU A 500 5.30 -25.57 7.65
CA LEU A 500 5.71 -24.58 6.66
C LEU A 500 6.12 -23.24 7.30
N PRO A 501 5.40 -22.68 8.28
CA PRO A 501 5.77 -21.41 8.91
C PRO A 501 6.99 -21.57 9.81
N ILE A 502 7.14 -22.70 10.52
CA ILE A 502 8.36 -23.03 11.27
C ILE A 502 9.53 -23.27 10.32
N GLY A 503 9.32 -23.96 9.20
CA GLY A 503 10.33 -24.19 8.16
C GLY A 503 10.78 -22.89 7.49
N PHE A 504 9.84 -22.01 7.12
CA PHE A 504 10.13 -20.67 6.63
C PHE A 504 10.84 -19.84 7.72
N PHE A 505 10.40 -19.88 8.97
CA PHE A 505 11.06 -19.19 10.08
C PHE A 505 12.50 -19.67 10.30
N MET A 506 12.76 -20.98 10.18
CA MET A 506 14.10 -21.57 10.31
C MET A 506 15.00 -21.26 9.10
N VAL A 507 14.45 -21.20 7.88
CA VAL A 507 15.19 -20.82 6.66
C VAL A 507 15.47 -19.31 6.62
N TYR A 508 14.56 -18.50 7.17
CA TYR A 508 14.58 -17.04 7.14
C TYR A 508 14.81 -16.44 8.53
N LEU A 509 15.60 -17.10 9.38
CA LEU A 509 15.93 -16.69 10.76
C LEU A 509 16.46 -15.24 10.87
N PHE A 510 16.85 -14.64 9.73
CA PHE A 510 17.35 -13.27 9.60
C PHE A 510 16.49 -12.33 8.72
N SER A 511 15.30 -12.74 8.26
CA SER A 511 14.41 -11.88 7.45
C SER A 511 13.30 -11.24 8.27
N ASP A 512 12.63 -10.27 7.67
CA ASP A 512 11.54 -9.52 8.31
C ASP A 512 10.40 -10.46 8.74
N LEU A 513 10.17 -10.53 10.06
CA LEU A 513 9.16 -11.39 10.68
C LEU A 513 7.78 -11.19 10.05
N ALA A 514 7.46 -9.96 9.67
CA ALA A 514 6.17 -9.64 9.06
C ALA A 514 6.02 -10.30 7.68
N GLN A 515 7.09 -10.29 6.86
CA GLN A 515 7.07 -10.93 5.54
C GLN A 515 7.01 -12.44 5.64
N VAL A 516 7.75 -13.03 6.58
CA VAL A 516 7.74 -14.48 6.82
C VAL A 516 6.34 -14.95 7.19
N PHE A 517 5.69 -14.24 8.13
CA PHE A 517 4.35 -14.56 8.57
C PHE A 517 3.31 -14.35 7.44
N LEU A 518 3.48 -13.31 6.62
CA LEU A 518 2.61 -13.06 5.46
C LEU A 518 2.68 -14.20 4.43
N PHE A 519 3.88 -14.64 4.04
CA PHE A 519 4.01 -15.72 3.05
C PHE A 519 3.53 -17.07 3.59
N ALA A 520 3.78 -17.34 4.88
CA ALA A 520 3.21 -18.49 5.56
C ALA A 520 1.67 -18.48 5.46
N CYS A 521 1.05 -17.36 5.82
CA CYS A 521 -0.39 -17.15 5.73
C CYS A 521 -0.96 -17.32 4.32
N ILE A 522 -0.29 -16.79 3.30
CA ILE A 522 -0.69 -16.95 1.89
C ILE A 522 -0.56 -18.42 1.48
N ALA A 523 0.54 -19.09 1.83
CA ALA A 523 0.75 -20.50 1.53
C ALA A 523 -0.32 -21.38 2.19
N CYS A 524 -0.64 -21.15 3.47
CA CYS A 524 -1.75 -21.81 4.17
C CYS A 524 -3.07 -21.64 3.42
N SER A 525 -3.36 -20.41 3.00
CA SER A 525 -4.62 -20.06 2.34
C SER A 525 -4.73 -20.73 0.97
N VAL A 526 -3.65 -20.75 0.19
CA VAL A 526 -3.59 -21.44 -1.11
C VAL A 526 -3.77 -22.94 -0.92
N VAL A 527 -3.07 -23.56 0.04
CA VAL A 527 -3.18 -24.98 0.33
C VAL A 527 -4.61 -25.35 0.73
N ALA A 528 -5.23 -24.55 1.60
CA ALA A 528 -6.59 -24.79 2.06
C ALA A 528 -7.64 -24.60 0.95
N ILE A 529 -7.43 -23.64 0.04
CA ILE A 529 -8.27 -23.47 -1.17
C ILE A 529 -8.10 -24.67 -2.12
N LEU A 530 -6.87 -25.12 -2.38
CA LEU A 530 -6.60 -26.27 -3.25
C LEU A 530 -7.19 -27.58 -2.70
N ALA A 531 -7.12 -27.77 -1.38
CA ALA A 531 -7.73 -28.91 -0.70
C ALA A 531 -9.24 -28.94 -0.94
N LYS A 532 -9.94 -27.81 -0.71
CA LYS A 532 -11.39 -27.72 -0.94
C LYS A 532 -11.81 -27.73 -2.41
N ALA A 533 -11.00 -27.19 -3.32
CA ALA A 533 -11.27 -27.24 -4.76
C ALA A 533 -11.25 -28.68 -5.31
N LYS A 534 -10.43 -29.58 -4.73
CA LYS A 534 -10.42 -31.01 -5.05
C LYS A 534 -11.70 -31.73 -4.61
N LEU A 535 -12.28 -31.35 -3.46
CA LEU A 535 -13.55 -31.90 -2.95
C LEU A 535 -14.74 -31.55 -3.86
N CYS A 536 -14.84 -30.29 -4.33
CA CYS A 536 -15.91 -29.86 -5.23
C CYS A 536 -15.96 -30.59 -6.57
N LYS A 537 -14.87 -31.22 -7.01
CA LYS A 537 -14.80 -31.94 -8.29
C LYS A 537 -15.56 -33.26 -8.28
N CYS A 538 -15.95 -33.77 -7.10
CA CYS A 538 -16.60 -35.06 -6.95
C CYS A 538 -18.14 -35.00 -6.96
N GLU A 539 -18.76 -33.81 -7.00
CA GLU A 539 -20.20 -33.65 -6.64
C GLU A 539 -21.09 -32.91 -7.64
N CYS A 540 -20.66 -32.58 -8.87
CA CYS A 540 -21.48 -31.79 -9.79
C CYS A 540 -21.73 -32.45 -11.16
N GLU A 541 -23.00 -32.77 -11.45
CA GLU A 541 -23.54 -33.20 -12.76
C GLU A 541 -23.75 -32.04 -13.76
N CYS A 542 -23.20 -30.85 -13.53
CA CYS A 542 -23.44 -29.66 -14.37
C CYS A 542 -22.12 -29.08 -14.91
N GLU A 543 -21.73 -29.48 -16.13
CA GLU A 543 -20.41 -29.19 -16.72
C GLU A 543 -20.13 -27.68 -16.96
N THR A 544 -21.13 -26.90 -17.39
CA THR A 544 -20.90 -25.52 -17.88
C THR A 544 -20.70 -24.49 -16.76
N PHE A 545 -21.52 -24.55 -15.70
CA PHE A 545 -21.45 -23.60 -14.57
C PHE A 545 -20.21 -23.87 -13.71
N CYS A 546 -19.80 -25.13 -13.59
CA CYS A 546 -18.57 -25.51 -12.90
C CYS A 546 -17.31 -25.00 -13.63
N SER A 547 -17.35 -24.90 -14.97
CA SER A 547 -16.26 -24.37 -15.79
C SER A 547 -16.02 -22.86 -15.58
N LEU A 548 -17.11 -22.07 -15.55
CA LEU A 548 -17.03 -20.61 -15.31
C LEU A 548 -16.54 -20.25 -13.90
N GLN A 549 -16.99 -20.99 -12.88
CA GLN A 549 -16.47 -20.86 -11.51
C GLN A 549 -14.97 -21.19 -11.45
N GLY A 550 -14.54 -22.25 -12.15
CA GLY A 550 -13.13 -22.62 -12.31
C GLY A 550 -12.30 -21.53 -12.97
N LEU A 551 -12.82 -20.91 -14.03
CA LEU A 551 -12.18 -19.79 -14.72
C LEU A 551 -12.00 -18.59 -13.78
N PHE A 552 -13.04 -18.23 -13.00
CA PHE A 552 -12.98 -17.13 -12.04
C PHE A 552 -11.91 -17.36 -10.96
N MET A 553 -11.83 -18.59 -10.41
CA MET A 553 -10.80 -18.97 -9.45
C MET A 553 -9.40 -18.95 -10.08
N GLY A 554 -9.25 -19.49 -11.29
CA GLY A 554 -7.99 -19.46 -12.04
C GLY A 554 -7.51 -18.04 -12.32
N PHE A 555 -8.42 -17.16 -12.74
CA PHE A 555 -8.12 -15.74 -12.97
C PHE A 555 -7.73 -15.02 -11.68
N THR A 556 -8.43 -15.30 -10.57
CA THR A 556 -8.07 -14.79 -9.23
C THR A 556 -6.63 -15.19 -8.85
N PHE A 557 -6.26 -16.45 -9.09
CA PHE A 557 -4.91 -16.96 -8.83
C PHE A 557 -3.86 -16.29 -9.72
N ILE A 558 -4.16 -16.07 -11.01
CA ILE A 558 -3.26 -15.36 -11.93
C ILE A 558 -2.99 -13.95 -11.43
N ILE A 559 -4.03 -13.20 -11.02
CA ILE A 559 -3.85 -11.85 -10.47
C ILE A 559 -3.01 -11.89 -9.19
N LEU A 560 -3.27 -12.85 -8.29
CA LEU A 560 -2.48 -13.01 -7.07
C LEU A 560 -1.00 -13.28 -7.36
N VAL A 561 -0.69 -14.15 -8.32
CA VAL A 561 0.69 -14.46 -8.74
C VAL A 561 1.34 -13.24 -9.40
N ALA A 562 0.62 -12.53 -10.27
CA ALA A 562 1.11 -11.32 -10.92
C ALA A 562 1.44 -10.24 -9.88
N ALA A 563 0.55 -10.05 -8.90
CA ALA A 563 0.79 -9.17 -7.77
C ALA A 563 2.10 -9.58 -7.06
N PHE A 564 2.21 -10.85 -6.65
CA PHE A 564 3.38 -11.32 -5.89
C PHE A 564 4.69 -11.16 -6.68
N ALA A 565 4.63 -11.39 -7.99
CA ALA A 565 5.76 -11.18 -8.89
C ALA A 565 6.19 -9.70 -8.92
N VAL A 566 5.26 -8.75 -8.99
CA VAL A 566 5.57 -7.31 -8.91
C VAL A 566 6.24 -6.99 -7.57
N PHE A 567 5.67 -7.46 -6.45
CA PHE A 567 6.22 -7.22 -5.10
C PHE A 567 7.65 -7.75 -4.94
N LYS A 568 7.98 -8.94 -5.47
CA LYS A 568 9.29 -9.57 -5.30
C LYS A 568 10.32 -9.17 -6.34
N LEU A 569 9.93 -9.04 -7.60
CA LEU A 569 10.87 -8.84 -8.71
C LEU A 569 11.12 -7.35 -8.99
N LEU A 570 10.22 -6.47 -8.56
CA LEU A 570 10.29 -5.04 -8.83
C LEU A 570 10.26 -4.19 -7.54
N PRO A 571 11.13 -4.48 -6.53
CA PRO A 571 11.17 -3.68 -5.32
C PRO A 571 11.70 -2.27 -5.62
N THR A 572 11.07 -1.26 -5.03
CA THR A 572 11.48 0.15 -5.18
C THR A 572 12.27 0.68 -3.98
N THR A 573 12.26 -0.05 -2.86
CA THR A 573 12.86 0.35 -1.57
C THR A 573 13.14 -0.87 -0.69
N ASN A 574 14.21 -0.80 0.13
CA ASN A 574 14.52 -1.83 1.11
C ASN A 574 14.69 -1.25 2.53
N LYS A 575 13.72 -1.53 3.40
CA LYS A 575 13.64 -0.97 4.75
C LYS A 575 14.55 -1.64 5.78
N THR A 576 15.22 -2.73 5.40
CA THR A 576 16.20 -3.40 6.26
C THR A 576 17.64 -2.91 6.03
N SER A 577 17.86 -2.21 4.91
CA SER A 577 19.16 -1.61 4.56
C SER A 577 19.30 -0.21 5.17
N SER A 578 20.51 0.37 5.13
CA SER A 578 20.69 1.79 5.42
C SER A 578 19.95 2.66 4.40
N PRO A 579 19.61 3.92 4.75
CA PRO A 579 18.89 4.84 3.85
C PRO A 579 19.59 4.99 2.48
N GLU A 580 20.91 5.16 2.49
CA GLU A 580 21.72 5.32 1.28
C GLU A 580 21.68 4.11 0.34
N ASN A 581 21.63 2.90 0.90
CA ASN A 581 21.59 1.65 0.13
C ASN A 581 20.17 1.30 -0.31
N SER A 582 19.16 1.66 0.48
CA SER A 582 17.75 1.50 0.08
C SER A 582 17.43 2.27 -1.20
N ARG A 583 18.01 3.47 -1.36
CA ARG A 583 17.79 4.33 -2.54
C ARG A 583 18.33 3.74 -3.83
N ASP A 584 19.25 2.78 -3.78
CA ASP A 584 19.72 2.09 -4.99
C ASP A 584 18.60 1.31 -5.69
N GLN A 585 17.54 0.95 -4.96
CA GLN A 585 16.34 0.33 -5.51
C GLN A 585 15.32 1.32 -6.08
N ASN A 586 15.43 2.62 -5.81
CA ASN A 586 14.47 3.61 -6.28
C ASN A 586 14.34 3.60 -7.81
N LYS A 587 13.11 3.76 -8.30
CA LYS A 587 12.77 3.72 -9.73
C LYS A 587 11.92 4.92 -10.09
N GLU A 588 12.07 5.40 -11.32
CA GLU A 588 11.15 6.40 -11.88
C GLU A 588 9.72 5.89 -11.87
N CYS A 589 8.75 6.81 -11.84
CA CYS A 589 7.35 6.46 -12.01
C CYS A 589 7.11 5.76 -13.35
N VAL A 590 6.19 4.79 -13.36
CA VAL A 590 5.93 3.90 -14.50
C VAL A 590 4.63 4.25 -15.19
N ILE A 591 3.55 4.48 -14.42
CA ILE A 591 2.20 4.68 -14.96
C ILE A 591 1.82 6.15 -14.83
N PHE A 592 1.53 6.80 -15.95
CA PHE A 592 1.18 8.23 -16.06
C PHE A 592 2.21 9.22 -15.46
N GLY A 593 3.46 8.78 -15.21
CA GLY A 593 4.44 9.57 -14.48
C GLY A 593 4.09 9.80 -13.00
N PHE A 594 3.13 9.02 -12.47
CA PHE A 594 2.55 9.20 -11.14
C PHE A 594 2.68 7.96 -10.25
N PHE A 595 2.36 6.76 -10.75
CA PHE A 595 2.46 5.52 -9.96
C PHE A 595 3.73 4.74 -10.28
N ASP A 596 4.33 4.11 -9.27
CA ASP A 596 5.47 3.20 -9.40
C ASP A 596 5.06 1.71 -9.41
N TRP A 597 6.04 0.81 -9.30
CA TRP A 597 5.80 -0.63 -9.26
C TRP A 597 5.15 -1.11 -7.96
N HIS A 598 5.45 -0.45 -6.84
CA HIS A 598 4.85 -0.77 -5.55
C HIS A 598 3.38 -0.33 -5.53
N ASP A 599 3.08 0.80 -6.17
CA ASP A 599 1.70 1.21 -6.44
C ASP A 599 0.93 0.16 -7.23
N LEU A 600 1.50 -0.34 -8.34
CA LEU A 600 0.89 -1.42 -9.14
C LEU A 600 0.63 -2.68 -8.31
N TRP A 601 1.50 -3.02 -7.36
CA TRP A 601 1.26 -4.12 -6.42
C TRP A 601 -0.04 -3.89 -5.65
N HIS A 602 -0.25 -2.71 -5.03
CA HIS A 602 -1.50 -2.40 -4.30
C HIS A 602 -2.75 -2.62 -5.16
N PHE A 603 -2.73 -2.19 -6.44
CA PHE A 603 -3.85 -2.42 -7.35
C PHE A 603 -4.14 -3.91 -7.54
N LEU A 604 -3.12 -4.69 -7.90
CA LEU A 604 -3.29 -6.10 -8.24
C LEU A 604 -3.66 -6.94 -7.01
N SER A 605 -3.00 -6.74 -5.87
CA SER A 605 -3.29 -7.46 -4.63
C SER A 605 -4.68 -7.13 -4.10
N SER A 606 -5.14 -5.88 -4.23
CA SER A 606 -6.49 -5.48 -3.85
C SER A 606 -7.56 -6.24 -4.63
N PHE A 607 -7.41 -6.34 -5.97
CA PHE A 607 -8.31 -7.16 -6.80
C PHE A 607 -8.24 -8.64 -6.43
N ALA A 608 -7.04 -9.19 -6.23
CA ALA A 608 -6.85 -10.60 -5.88
C ALA A 608 -7.53 -10.96 -4.55
N LEU A 609 -7.35 -10.13 -3.50
CA LEU A 609 -7.97 -10.37 -2.20
C LEU A 609 -9.50 -10.19 -2.26
N PHE A 610 -9.99 -9.19 -3.00
CA PHE A 610 -11.42 -8.97 -3.20
C PHE A 610 -12.11 -10.14 -3.90
N MET A 611 -11.54 -10.60 -5.02
CA MET A 611 -12.04 -11.77 -5.74
C MET A 611 -11.90 -13.05 -4.91
N GLY A 612 -10.78 -13.20 -4.22
CA GLY A 612 -10.52 -14.30 -3.29
C GLY A 612 -11.56 -14.38 -2.18
N ALA A 613 -12.03 -13.24 -1.65
CA ALA A 613 -13.07 -13.19 -0.64
C ALA A 613 -14.37 -13.86 -1.13
N PHE A 614 -14.81 -13.57 -2.37
CA PHE A 614 -15.98 -14.23 -2.96
C PHE A 614 -15.78 -15.74 -3.11
N VAL A 615 -14.58 -16.16 -3.57
CA VAL A 615 -14.24 -17.58 -3.71
C VAL A 615 -14.27 -18.29 -2.35
N ILE A 616 -13.68 -17.70 -1.31
CA ILE A 616 -13.61 -18.29 0.02
C ILE A 616 -15.02 -18.39 0.63
N MET A 617 -15.81 -17.31 0.58
CA MET A 617 -17.20 -17.33 1.07
C MET A 617 -18.04 -18.39 0.37
N PHE A 618 -17.82 -18.59 -0.93
CA PHE A 618 -18.47 -19.63 -1.72
C PHE A 618 -18.04 -21.04 -1.31
N ILE A 619 -16.74 -21.33 -1.27
CA ILE A 619 -16.21 -22.65 -0.92
C ILE A 619 -16.67 -23.08 0.48
N SER A 620 -16.74 -22.12 1.41
CA SER A 620 -17.24 -22.37 2.76
C SER A 620 -18.74 -22.69 2.81
N SER A 621 -19.53 -22.20 1.85
CA SER A 621 -20.98 -22.45 1.77
C SER A 621 -21.36 -23.79 1.11
N LYS A 622 -20.46 -24.38 0.30
CA LYS A 622 -20.72 -25.61 -0.48
C LYS A 622 -20.42 -26.92 0.25
N ALA A 623 -19.91 -26.90 1.48
CA ALA A 623 -19.50 -28.11 2.22
C ALA A 623 -20.67 -28.86 2.89
N GLU A 624 -21.86 -28.81 2.28
CA GLU A 624 -23.10 -29.50 2.66
C GLU A 624 -23.68 -30.21 1.43
#